data_AF-A0A1N6RJU3-F1
#
_entry.id   AF-A0A1N6RJU3-F1
#
_cell.length_a   1.000
_cell.length_b   1.000
_cell.length_c   1.000
_cell.angle_alpha   90.00
_cell.angle_beta   90.00
_cell.angle_gamma   90.00
#
_symmetry.space_group_name_H-M   'P 1'
#
loop_
_entity.id
_entity.type
_entity.pdbx_description
1 polymer ?
#
loop_
_entity_poly.entity_id
_entity_poly.type
_entity_poly.pdbx_seq_one_letter_code
_entity_poly.pdbx_strand_id
1 'polypeptide(L)'
;MAHHALASQESYNPNHLLDILLSKMQLKNDAALSRLLEVAPPVISKIRHHRLPVGASLLIRMHEVTGMSIRDLRDLMGDRRTKYRLSDAQGRPKAEDRGDAQESNYAH
;
A
#
# COMPACT_ATOMS: atom_id res chain seq x y z
N MET A 1 -17.85 0.96 2.87
CA MET A 1 -16.59 0.21 2.70
C MET A 1 -15.63 1.09 1.90
N ALA A 2 -14.42 1.36 2.40
CA ALA A 2 -13.48 2.21 1.69
C ALA A 2 -12.95 1.47 0.45
N HIS A 3 -13.32 1.93 -0.74
CA HIS A 3 -12.71 1.45 -1.98
C HIS A 3 -11.30 2.05 -2.07
N HIS A 4 -10.29 1.21 -1.94
CA HIS A 4 -8.92 1.65 -2.15
C HIS A 4 -8.73 1.99 -3.63
N ALA A 5 -8.30 3.23 -3.93
CA ALA A 5 -8.14 3.75 -5.28
C ALA A 5 -7.31 2.87 -6.23
N LEU A 6 -6.44 2.00 -5.69
CA LEU A 6 -5.62 1.05 -6.47
C LEU A 6 -6.41 -0.17 -6.93
N ALA A 7 -7.29 -0.69 -6.08
CA ALA A 7 -8.07 -1.89 -6.40
C ALA A 7 -9.10 -1.65 -7.51
N SER A 8 -9.40 -0.38 -7.79
CA SER A 8 -10.25 0.08 -8.90
C SER A 8 -9.48 0.44 -10.18
N GLN A 9 -8.15 0.39 -10.20
CA GLN A 9 -7.38 0.68 -11.42
C GLN A 9 -7.40 -0.54 -12.34
N GLU A 10 -7.73 -0.31 -13.62
CA GLU A 10 -7.83 -1.36 -14.64
C GLU A 10 -6.49 -2.06 -14.89
N SER A 11 -5.37 -1.35 -14.77
CA SER A 11 -4.03 -1.92 -14.94
C SER A 11 -3.53 -2.69 -13.72
N TYR A 12 -4.21 -2.62 -12.58
CA TYR A 12 -3.74 -3.22 -11.33
C TYR A 12 -4.22 -4.68 -11.20
N ASN A 13 -3.29 -5.63 -11.35
CA ASN A 13 -3.57 -7.06 -11.34
C ASN A 13 -2.76 -7.82 -10.27
N PRO A 14 -3.22 -7.82 -9.01
CA PRO A 14 -2.55 -8.57 -7.95
C PRO A 14 -2.65 -10.09 -8.14
N ASN A 15 -3.63 -10.60 -8.88
CA ASN A 15 -3.75 -12.04 -9.16
C ASN A 15 -2.54 -12.55 -9.95
N HIS A 16 -2.13 -11.80 -10.98
CA HIS A 16 -0.97 -12.16 -11.79
C HIS A 16 0.30 -12.26 -10.93
N LEU A 17 0.54 -11.28 -10.05
CA LEU A 17 1.63 -11.36 -9.08
C LEU A 17 1.56 -12.65 -8.26
N LEU A 18 0.43 -12.91 -7.60
CA LEU A 18 0.30 -14.05 -6.70
C LEU A 18 0.48 -15.39 -7.42
N ASP A 19 0.01 -15.51 -8.66
CA ASP A 19 0.19 -16.71 -9.48
C ASP A 19 1.66 -16.94 -9.84
N ILE A 20 2.38 -15.89 -10.23
CA ILE A 20 3.82 -15.97 -10.48
C ILE A 20 4.58 -16.38 -9.21
N LEU A 21 4.20 -15.85 -8.04
CA LEU A 21 4.80 -16.25 -6.77
C LEU A 21 4.52 -17.72 -6.43
N LEU A 22 3.29 -18.21 -6.64
CA LEU A 22 2.95 -19.62 -6.45
C LEU A 22 3.81 -20.52 -7.34
N SER A 23 3.91 -20.20 -8.63
CA SER A 23 4.71 -20.98 -9.58
C SER A 23 6.20 -20.94 -9.24
N LYS A 24 6.76 -19.75 -8.96
CA LYS A 24 8.19 -19.57 -8.65
C LYS A 24 8.60 -20.32 -7.38
N MET A 25 7.74 -20.31 -6.37
CA MET A 25 7.99 -20.95 -5.07
C MET A 25 7.48 -22.40 -5.01
N GLN A 26 6.97 -22.94 -6.14
CA GLN A 26 6.42 -24.30 -6.26
C GLN A 26 5.34 -24.61 -5.20
N LEU A 27 4.50 -23.61 -4.90
CA LEU A 27 3.44 -23.72 -3.90
C LEU A 27 2.14 -24.17 -4.56
N LYS A 28 1.41 -25.05 -3.86
CA LYS A 28 0.16 -25.62 -4.38
C LYS A 28 -1.03 -24.67 -4.31
N ASN A 29 -1.05 -23.72 -3.38
CA ASN A 29 -2.20 -22.85 -3.13
C ASN A 29 -1.86 -21.60 -2.30
N ASP A 30 -2.82 -20.69 -2.26
CA ASP A 30 -2.75 -19.43 -1.51
C ASP A 30 -2.54 -19.62 0.00
N ALA A 31 -3.03 -20.72 0.59
CA ALA A 31 -2.79 -21.01 1.99
C ALA A 31 -1.29 -21.27 2.25
N ALA A 32 -0.61 -22.01 1.36
CA ALA A 32 0.84 -22.19 1.43
C ALA A 32 1.58 -20.85 1.24
N LEU A 33 1.13 -20.02 0.29
CA LEU A 33 1.70 -18.70 0.06
C LEU A 33 1.55 -17.79 1.28
N SER A 34 0.39 -17.79 1.94
CA SER A 34 0.14 -16.98 3.14
C SER A 34 1.12 -17.32 4.27
N ARG A 35 1.41 -18.61 4.48
CA ARG A 35 2.37 -19.06 5.49
C ARG A 35 3.80 -18.63 5.15
N LEU A 36 4.20 -18.77 3.89
CA LEU A 36 5.52 -18.35 3.43
C LEU A 36 5.72 -16.83 3.60
N LEU A 37 4.69 -16.06 3.27
CA LEU A 37 4.68 -14.61 3.43
C LEU A 37 4.39 -14.14 4.86
N GLU A 38 4.22 -15.05 5.83
CA GLU A 38 3.89 -14.72 7.23
C GLU A 38 2.65 -13.82 7.39
N VAL A 39 1.66 -13.99 6.51
CA VAL A 39 0.38 -13.30 6.58
C VAL A 39 -0.76 -14.28 6.85
N ALA A 40 -1.84 -13.77 7.45
CA ALA A 40 -3.03 -14.57 7.63
C ALA A 40 -3.69 -14.91 6.26
N PRO A 41 -4.24 -16.12 6.07
CA PRO A 41 -4.93 -16.49 4.82
C PRO A 41 -5.99 -15.49 4.33
N PRO A 42 -6.79 -14.83 5.20
CA PRO A 42 -7.73 -13.80 4.77
C PRO A 42 -7.10 -12.60 4.06
N VAL A 43 -5.82 -12.31 4.30
CA VAL A 43 -5.09 -11.22 3.62
C VAL A 43 -4.93 -11.55 2.14
N ILE A 44 -4.44 -12.75 1.81
CA ILE A 44 -4.28 -13.22 0.43
C ILE A 44 -5.64 -13.29 -0.26
N SER A 45 -6.66 -13.85 0.40
CA SER A 45 -8.01 -13.89 -0.14
C SER A 45 -8.55 -12.49 -0.46
N LYS A 46 -8.40 -11.51 0.43
CA LYS A 46 -8.84 -10.13 0.13
C LYS A 46 -8.07 -9.49 -1.02
N ILE A 47 -6.79 -9.81 -1.19
CA ILE A 47 -5.98 -9.35 -2.33
C ILE A 47 -6.49 -9.97 -3.63
N ARG A 48 -6.73 -11.29 -3.65
CA ARG A 48 -7.28 -12.03 -4.80
C ARG A 48 -8.61 -11.47 -5.29
N HIS A 49 -9.43 -11.02 -4.36
CA HIS A 49 -10.75 -10.44 -4.63
C HIS A 49 -10.74 -8.91 -4.75
N HIS A 50 -9.56 -8.27 -4.87
CA HIS A 50 -9.41 -6.83 -5.02
C HIS A 50 -10.10 -6.02 -3.89
N ARG A 51 -10.19 -6.61 -2.69
CA ARG A 51 -10.72 -5.96 -1.48
C ARG A 51 -9.63 -5.34 -0.61
N LEU A 52 -8.37 -5.69 -0.87
CA LEU A 52 -7.19 -5.18 -0.18
C LEU A 52 -6.06 -4.99 -1.20
N PRO A 53 -5.51 -3.78 -1.39
CA PRO A 53 -4.33 -3.60 -2.23
C PRO A 53 -3.07 -4.17 -1.56
N VAL A 54 -2.06 -4.50 -2.37
CA VAL A 54 -0.75 -4.91 -1.87
C VAL A 54 -0.04 -3.66 -1.33
N GLY A 55 0.15 -3.64 -0.01
CA GLY A 55 0.85 -2.59 0.70
C GLY A 55 2.37 -2.72 0.65
N ALA A 56 3.07 -1.67 1.07
CA ALA A 56 4.55 -1.64 1.07
C ALA A 56 5.17 -2.75 1.92
N SER A 57 4.65 -3.00 3.13
CA SER A 57 5.17 -4.06 4.01
C SER A 57 5.06 -5.44 3.38
N LEU A 58 3.95 -5.73 2.70
CA LEU A 58 3.77 -7.01 2.01
C LEU A 58 4.68 -7.13 0.78
N LEU A 59 4.88 -6.04 0.03
CA LEU A 59 5.85 -5.98 -1.06
C LEU A 59 7.28 -6.25 -0.60
N ILE A 60 7.69 -5.65 0.52
CA ILE A 60 9.01 -5.89 1.13
C ILE A 60 9.14 -7.37 1.50
N ARG A 61 8.11 -7.94 2.14
CA ARG A 61 8.12 -9.36 2.50
C ARG A 61 8.23 -10.27 1.28
N MET A 62 7.49 -9.98 0.21
CA MET A 62 7.58 -10.71 -1.06
C MET A 62 8.99 -10.62 -1.67
N HIS A 63 9.64 -9.45 -1.61
CA HIS A 63 11.01 -9.27 -2.05
C HIS A 63 11.98 -10.15 -1.25
N GLU A 64 11.88 -10.15 0.07
CA GLU A 64 12.75 -10.94 0.95
C GLU A 64 12.63 -12.44 0.70
N VAL A 65 11.41 -12.96 0.55
CA VAL A 65 11.21 -14.42 0.39
C VAL A 65 11.51 -14.93 -1.02
N THR A 66 11.39 -14.07 -2.05
CA THR A 66 11.56 -14.50 -3.45
C THR A 66 12.85 -14.03 -4.11
N GLY A 67 13.53 -13.05 -3.51
CA GLY A 67 14.67 -12.36 -4.10
C GLY A 67 14.33 -11.46 -5.29
N MET A 68 13.05 -11.32 -5.68
CA MET A 68 12.64 -10.47 -6.80
C MET A 68 12.74 -9.00 -6.42
N SER A 69 13.19 -8.14 -7.32
CA SER A 69 13.24 -6.71 -7.01
C SER A 69 11.83 -6.15 -6.76
N ILE A 70 11.70 -5.14 -5.90
CA ILE A 70 10.42 -4.46 -5.66
C ILE A 70 9.85 -3.89 -6.97
N ARG A 71 10.71 -3.51 -7.93
CA ARG A 71 10.30 -3.08 -9.26
C ARG A 71 9.59 -4.20 -10.01
N ASP A 72 10.20 -5.38 -10.11
CA ASP A 72 9.61 -6.51 -10.83
C ASP A 72 8.28 -6.93 -10.21
N LEU A 73 8.20 -6.97 -8.88
CA LEU A 73 6.95 -7.29 -8.17
C LEU A 73 5.83 -6.30 -8.53
N ARG A 74 6.17 -5.01 -8.64
CA ARG A 74 5.22 -3.97 -9.02
C ARG A 74 4.83 -4.04 -10.49
N ASP A 75 5.78 -4.33 -11.36
CA ASP A 75 5.52 -4.48 -12.80
C ASP A 75 4.59 -5.68 -13.06
N LEU A 76 4.77 -6.79 -12.33
CA LEU A 76 3.86 -7.94 -12.38
C LEU A 76 2.41 -7.57 -12.04
N MET A 77 2.18 -6.71 -11.05
CA MET A 77 0.83 -6.28 -10.71
C MET A 77 0.37 -5.03 -11.47
N GLY A 78 1.15 -4.50 -12.41
CA GLY A 78 0.87 -3.24 -13.11
C GLY A 78 0.80 -2.02 -12.18
N ASP A 79 1.48 -2.07 -11.03
CA ASP A 79 1.52 -1.01 -10.03
C ASP A 79 2.51 0.11 -10.40
N ARG A 80 1.95 1.17 -10.99
CA ARG A 80 2.67 2.36 -11.42
C ARG A 80 2.86 3.43 -10.33
N ARG A 81 2.76 3.11 -9.03
CA ARG A 81 3.09 4.05 -7.93
C ARG A 81 4.57 4.47 -7.89
N THR A 82 5.05 5.23 -8.88
CA THR A 82 6.43 5.73 -8.92
C THR A 82 6.66 6.68 -7.75
N LYS A 83 7.64 6.30 -6.91
CA LYS A 83 8.32 7.03 -5.82
C LYS A 83 7.51 8.14 -5.13
N TYR A 84 7.21 7.90 -3.84
CA TYR A 84 6.75 8.90 -2.88
C TYR A 84 5.43 9.60 -3.22
N ARG A 85 4.32 8.92 -2.95
CA ARG A 85 3.17 9.64 -2.37
C ARG A 85 3.36 9.62 -0.87
N LEU A 86 4.12 10.59 -0.36
CA LEU A 86 3.94 11.04 1.02
C LEU A 86 2.47 11.49 1.06
N SER A 87 1.61 10.72 1.73
CA SER A 87 0.19 11.07 1.77
C SER A 87 0.03 12.45 2.42
N ASP A 88 -0.60 13.39 1.72
CA ASP A 88 -0.93 14.76 2.19
C ASP A 88 -1.89 14.81 3.40
N ALA A 89 -2.10 13.68 4.09
CA ALA A 89 -3.10 13.53 5.15
C ALA A 89 -2.53 13.59 6.57
N GLN A 90 -1.20 13.62 6.77
CA GLN A 90 -0.63 13.65 8.13
C GLN A 90 0.65 14.49 8.20
N GLY A 91 0.54 15.78 7.88
CA GLY A 91 1.68 16.69 7.96
C GLY A 91 1.36 18.18 7.96
N ARG A 92 0.08 18.58 8.10
CA ARG A 92 -0.21 20.00 8.34
C ARG A 92 0.23 20.35 9.76
N PRO A 93 1.23 21.22 9.97
CA PRO A 93 1.45 21.79 11.28
C PRO A 93 0.14 22.48 11.69
N LYS A 94 -0.30 22.21 12.93
CA LYS A 94 -1.44 22.90 13.54
C LYS A 94 -1.13 24.39 13.45
N ALA A 95 -1.97 25.16 12.74
CA ALA A 95 -1.85 26.61 12.74
C ALA A 95 -2.00 27.06 14.19
N GLU A 96 -0.89 27.55 14.75
CA GLU A 96 -0.87 28.13 16.08
C GLU A 96 -1.71 29.40 16.02
N ASP A 97 -2.79 29.39 16.81
CA ASP A 97 -3.69 30.51 17.03
C ASP A 97 -2.88 31.64 17.67
N ARG A 98 -2.39 32.58 16.85
CA ARG A 98 -1.75 33.80 17.31
C ARG A 98 -2.84 34.68 17.90
N GLY A 99 -2.90 34.68 19.23
CA GLY A 99 -3.82 35.48 20.01
C GLY A 99 -3.88 36.93 19.55
N ASP A 100 -5.11 37.40 19.39
CA ASP A 100 -5.47 38.80 19.24
C ASP A 100 -4.85 39.64 20.36
N ALA A 101 -3.86 40.45 20.00
CA ALA A 101 -3.40 41.57 20.79
C ALA A 101 -3.50 42.83 19.93
N GLN A 102 -4.70 43.41 19.86
CA GLN A 102 -4.89 44.75 19.33
C GLN A 102 -6.13 45.39 19.99
N GLU A 103 -5.95 45.97 21.18
CA GLU A 103 -6.80 47.08 21.61
C GLU A 103 -5.95 48.33 21.86
N SER A 104 -5.96 49.12 20.80
CA SER A 104 -5.73 50.55 20.66
C SER A 104 -6.22 51.37 21.85
N ASN A 105 -5.37 52.25 22.38
CA ASN A 105 -5.80 53.63 22.65
C ASN A 105 -4.60 54.57 22.89
N TYR A 106 -4.30 55.38 21.87
CA TYR A 106 -3.55 56.63 21.99
C TYR A 106 -4.29 57.69 21.15
N ALA A 107 -5.04 58.54 21.84
CA ALA A 107 -5.52 59.88 21.49
C ALA A 107 -6.50 60.25 22.63
N HIS A 108 -6.40 61.33 23.38
CA HIS A 108 -5.81 62.63 23.10
C HIS A 108 -5.50 63.34 24.42
#